data_AF-A0A350UHJ4-F1
#
_entry.id   AF-A0A350UHJ4-F1
#
_cell.length_a   1.000
_cell.length_b   1.000
_cell.length_c   1.000
_cell.angle_alpha   90.00
_cell.angle_beta   90.00
_cell.angle_gamma   90.00
#
_symmetry.space_group_name_H-M   'P 1'
#
loop_
_entity.id
_entity.type
_entity.pdbx_description
1 polymer ?
#
loop_
_entity_poly.entity_id
_entity_poly.type
_entity_poly.pdbx_seq_one_letter_code
_entity_poly.pdbx_strand_id
1 'polypeptide(L)'
;MIRFRIGEETVAADSDKTLTGLGRESYIGIRPLPAREAVKLAGMEVAPSEARAERRGYVIELVTALVIGAATVGAAWATYQESLYSGQSLDRYNEAIAKLEDSNTKNLEALQGYSFDMITWMEWQNHTIAADKSTGPAAKVEKEIADTIFADFMEERMRDALAWAEEESQKQKKVVHPTDSDEYAMSLFGDTFQVREESDQAIEAARKASEVGDQYTLITVFFTIVLFFAGIATVFKRDPIKVAMLIMAVVILVGTGIMLIGQPVAG
;
A
#
# COMPACT_ATOMS: atom_id res chain seq x y z
N MET A 1 -31.99 -14.55 -43.33
CA MET A 1 -31.71 -13.95 -44.65
C MET A 1 -30.32 -14.40 -45.06
N ILE A 2 -30.24 -15.48 -45.84
CA ILE A 2 -28.99 -16.12 -46.29
C ILE A 2 -29.15 -16.27 -47.81
N ARG A 3 -28.18 -15.79 -48.60
CA ARG A 3 -28.13 -16.02 -50.04
C ARG A 3 -26.81 -16.73 -50.38
N PHE A 4 -26.91 -17.97 -50.83
CA PHE A 4 -25.94 -18.59 -51.72
C PHE A 4 -26.44 -18.43 -53.15
N ARG A 5 -25.53 -18.16 -54.09
CA ARG A 5 -25.80 -18.15 -55.53
C ARG A 5 -24.81 -19.08 -56.21
N ILE A 6 -25.35 -20.15 -56.79
CA ILE A 6 -24.68 -21.02 -57.77
C ILE A 6 -24.93 -20.41 -59.16
N GLY A 7 -23.93 -20.51 -60.05
CA GLY A 7 -24.08 -20.22 -61.47
C GLY A 7 -23.27 -21.25 -62.26
N GLU A 8 -23.96 -22.30 -62.71
CA GLU A 8 -23.54 -23.16 -63.80
C GLU A 8 -23.66 -22.38 -65.12
N GLU A 9 -22.69 -22.55 -66.02
CA GLU A 9 -22.91 -22.33 -67.45
C GLU A 9 -22.30 -23.50 -68.22
N THR A 10 -23.19 -24.30 -68.79
CA THR A 10 -22.95 -25.33 -69.80
C THR A 10 -22.88 -24.70 -71.19
N VAL A 11 -21.89 -25.08 -72.00
CA VAL A 11 -21.91 -24.84 -73.46
C VAL A 11 -22.01 -26.19 -74.17
N ALA A 12 -23.05 -26.32 -75.00
CA ALA A 12 -23.41 -27.48 -75.82
C ALA A 12 -22.61 -27.50 -77.15
N ALA A 13 -22.07 -28.65 -77.56
CA ALA A 13 -22.50 -29.56 -78.64
C ALA A 13 -22.09 -29.15 -80.08
N ASP A 14 -21.40 -30.04 -80.81
CA ASP A 14 -22.00 -30.79 -81.95
C ASP A 14 -21.01 -31.69 -82.75
N SER A 15 -21.60 -32.77 -83.28
CA SER A 15 -21.36 -33.57 -84.51
C SER A 15 -20.10 -34.45 -84.73
N ASP A 16 -20.30 -35.74 -84.43
CA ASP A 16 -20.20 -36.90 -85.35
C ASP A 16 -19.21 -36.85 -86.54
N LYS A 17 -18.07 -37.55 -86.43
CA LYS A 17 -17.44 -38.32 -87.53
C LYS A 17 -16.63 -39.50 -86.97
N THR A 18 -17.04 -40.71 -87.34
CA THR A 18 -16.23 -41.93 -87.26
C THR A 18 -15.27 -41.99 -88.45
N LEU A 19 -13.96 -42.01 -88.21
CA LEU A 19 -12.97 -42.51 -89.18
C LEU A 19 -11.81 -43.19 -88.45
N THR A 20 -11.79 -44.52 -88.59
CA THR A 20 -10.63 -45.40 -88.52
C THR A 20 -9.44 -44.84 -89.32
N GLY A 21 -8.26 -44.77 -88.71
CA GLY A 21 -7.03 -44.42 -89.42
C GLY A 21 -5.80 -44.53 -88.53
N LEU A 22 -4.99 -45.57 -88.77
CA LEU A 22 -3.68 -45.80 -88.19
C LEU A 22 -2.71 -44.65 -88.53
N GLY A 23 -2.05 -44.10 -87.51
CA GLY A 23 -0.90 -43.20 -87.67
C GLY A 23 -0.06 -43.20 -86.39
N ARG A 24 1.13 -43.78 -86.46
CA ARG A 24 2.12 -43.79 -85.36
C ARG A 24 2.66 -42.37 -85.15
N GLU A 25 2.26 -41.70 -84.07
CA GLU A 25 3.01 -40.55 -83.55
C GLU A 25 3.93 -41.02 -82.41
N SER A 26 5.22 -40.78 -82.62
CA SER A 26 6.31 -40.97 -81.67
C SER A 26 6.17 -39.98 -80.51
N TYR A 27 5.65 -40.46 -79.37
CA TYR A 27 5.73 -39.74 -78.11
C TYR A 27 7.20 -39.62 -77.70
N ILE A 28 7.75 -38.40 -77.76
CA ILE A 28 8.97 -38.04 -77.04
C ILE A 28 8.61 -38.13 -75.56
N GLY A 29 8.99 -39.24 -74.92
CA GLY A 29 8.76 -39.47 -73.51
C GLY A 29 9.52 -38.44 -72.67
N ILE A 30 8.82 -37.38 -72.26
CA ILE A 30 9.27 -36.53 -71.14
C ILE A 30 9.23 -37.44 -69.92
N ARG A 31 10.39 -37.93 -69.48
CA ARG A 31 10.49 -38.66 -68.21
C ARG A 31 9.98 -37.71 -67.12
N PRO A 32 9.03 -38.12 -66.26
CA PRO A 32 8.69 -37.31 -65.10
C PRO A 32 9.96 -37.10 -64.28
N LEU A 33 10.29 -35.83 -64.00
CA LEU A 33 11.40 -35.49 -63.14
C LEU A 33 11.23 -36.23 -61.81
N PRO A 34 12.27 -36.89 -61.28
CA PRO A 34 12.20 -37.52 -59.97
C PRO A 34 11.77 -36.48 -58.94
N ALA A 35 10.88 -36.84 -58.02
CA ALA A 35 10.24 -35.91 -57.08
C ALA A 35 11.23 -34.97 -56.36
N ARG A 36 12.47 -35.43 -56.12
CA ARG A 36 13.54 -34.61 -55.53
C ARG A 36 13.98 -33.44 -56.41
N GLU A 37 14.04 -33.60 -57.72
CA GLU A 37 14.43 -32.54 -58.66
C GLU A 37 13.29 -31.56 -58.91
N ALA A 38 12.04 -32.05 -58.92
CA ALA A 38 10.85 -31.20 -59.01
C ALA A 38 10.71 -30.26 -57.79
N VAL A 39 10.99 -30.77 -56.58
CA VAL A 39 11.00 -29.97 -55.34
C VAL A 39 12.10 -28.90 -55.35
N LYS A 40 13.26 -29.23 -55.92
CA LYS A 40 14.41 -28.31 -56.04
C LYS A 40 14.16 -27.19 -57.07
N LEU A 41 13.49 -27.51 -58.18
CA LEU A 41 13.10 -26.57 -59.24
C LEU A 41 11.89 -25.69 -58.84
N ALA A 42 11.00 -26.21 -57.98
CA ALA A 42 9.85 -25.47 -57.47
C ALA A 42 10.20 -24.42 -56.40
N GLY A 43 11.49 -24.27 -56.04
CA GLY A 43 11.93 -23.31 -55.03
C GLY A 43 11.36 -23.57 -53.63
N MET A 44 10.82 -24.77 -53.39
CA MET A 44 10.16 -25.16 -52.13
C MET A 44 11.14 -25.59 -51.03
N GLU A 45 12.45 -25.60 -51.33
CA GLU A 45 13.49 -25.74 -50.32
C GLU A 45 13.68 -24.37 -49.66
N VAL A 46 12.92 -24.13 -48.58
CA VAL A 46 12.98 -22.90 -47.77
C VAL A 46 14.45 -22.66 -47.42
N ALA A 47 15.02 -21.56 -47.93
CA ALA A 47 16.43 -21.29 -47.72
C ALA A 47 16.72 -21.28 -46.20
N PRO A 48 17.84 -21.86 -45.72
CA PRO A 48 18.14 -21.92 -44.28
C PRO A 48 18.09 -20.57 -43.55
N SER A 49 18.23 -19.46 -44.28
CA SER A 49 18.07 -18.09 -43.79
C SER A 49 16.63 -17.69 -43.49
N GLU A 50 15.66 -18.14 -44.28
CA GLU A 50 14.23 -17.81 -44.12
C GLU A 50 13.63 -18.57 -42.94
N ALA A 51 13.90 -19.87 -42.84
CA ALA A 51 13.48 -20.70 -41.70
C ALA A 51 14.04 -20.19 -40.35
N ARG A 52 15.27 -19.64 -40.35
CA ARG A 52 15.87 -19.02 -39.14
C ARG A 52 15.21 -17.69 -38.79
N ALA A 53 14.80 -16.89 -39.77
CA ALA A 53 14.11 -15.61 -39.54
C ALA A 53 12.70 -15.83 -38.99
N GLU A 54 11.97 -16.80 -39.53
CA GLU A 54 10.61 -17.18 -39.09
C GLU A 54 10.63 -17.72 -37.65
N ARG A 55 11.57 -18.62 -37.34
CA ARG A 55 11.77 -19.14 -35.98
C ARG A 55 12.15 -18.04 -34.98
N ARG A 56 12.95 -17.05 -35.39
CA ARG A 56 13.31 -15.89 -34.55
C ARG A 56 12.09 -15.01 -34.27
N GLY A 57 11.25 -14.76 -35.27
CA GLY A 57 10.00 -14.02 -35.12
C GLY A 57 9.08 -14.68 -34.08
N TYR A 58 8.84 -15.99 -34.21
CA TYR A 58 8.02 -16.76 -33.28
C TYR A 58 8.54 -16.70 -31.83
N VAL A 59 9.86 -16.83 -31.63
CA VAL A 59 10.46 -16.73 -30.29
C VAL A 59 10.27 -15.33 -29.70
N ILE A 60 10.43 -14.28 -30.50
CA ILE A 60 10.22 -12.89 -30.03
C ILE A 60 8.76 -12.68 -29.61
N GLU A 61 7.80 -13.18 -30.38
CA GLU A 61 6.37 -13.09 -30.06
C GLU A 61 6.04 -13.84 -28.76
N LEU A 62 6.53 -15.08 -28.63
CA LEU A 62 6.32 -15.88 -27.42
C LEU A 62 6.90 -15.19 -26.18
N VAL A 63 8.15 -14.73 -26.25
CA VAL A 63 8.80 -14.05 -25.12
C VAL A 63 8.06 -12.74 -24.79
N THR A 64 7.63 -11.98 -25.79
CA THR A 64 6.86 -10.75 -25.57
C THR A 64 5.55 -11.04 -24.85
N ALA A 65 4.81 -12.07 -25.27
CA ALA A 65 3.58 -12.48 -24.61
C ALA A 65 3.82 -12.90 -23.15
N LEU A 66 4.90 -13.66 -22.89
CA LEU A 66 5.27 -14.07 -21.53
C LEU A 66 5.65 -12.89 -20.64
N VAL A 67 6.43 -11.92 -21.15
CA VAL A 67 6.84 -10.72 -20.41
C VAL A 67 5.61 -9.87 -20.06
N ILE A 68 4.70 -9.66 -21.01
CA ILE A 68 3.45 -8.93 -20.78
C ILE A 68 2.58 -9.65 -19.75
N GLY A 69 2.41 -10.97 -19.89
CA GLY A 69 1.62 -11.78 -18.96
C GLY A 69 2.17 -11.72 -17.53
N ALA A 70 3.48 -11.92 -17.37
CA ALA A 70 4.15 -11.84 -16.07
C ALA A 70 4.04 -10.46 -15.44
N ALA A 71 4.26 -9.38 -16.22
CA ALA A 71 4.13 -8.02 -15.72
C ALA A 71 2.69 -7.68 -15.30
N THR A 72 1.69 -8.17 -16.05
CA THR A 72 0.27 -7.97 -15.71
C THR A 72 -0.09 -8.63 -14.39
N VAL A 73 0.33 -9.89 -14.18
CA VAL A 73 0.08 -10.61 -12.93
C VAL A 73 0.83 -9.97 -11.77
N GLY A 74 2.09 -9.57 -11.98
CA GLY A 74 2.89 -8.88 -10.97
C GLY A 74 2.28 -7.53 -10.56
N ALA A 75 1.81 -6.73 -11.52
CA ALA A 75 1.11 -5.48 -11.25
C ALA A 75 -0.19 -5.71 -10.48
N ALA A 76 -1.00 -6.70 -10.89
CA ALA A 76 -2.24 -7.02 -10.20
C ALA A 76 -1.99 -7.45 -8.74
N TRP A 77 -0.96 -8.26 -8.50
CA TRP A 77 -0.58 -8.68 -7.16
C TRP A 77 -0.07 -7.50 -6.32
N ALA A 78 0.79 -6.64 -6.89
CA ALA A 78 1.29 -5.47 -6.19
C ALA A 78 0.16 -4.50 -5.81
N THR A 79 -0.77 -4.21 -6.73
CA THR A 79 -1.95 -3.38 -6.43
C THR A 79 -2.85 -4.01 -5.36
N TYR A 80 -3.02 -5.33 -5.36
CA TYR A 80 -3.77 -6.00 -4.30
C TYR A 80 -3.12 -5.80 -2.93
N GLN A 81 -1.80 -6.02 -2.84
CA GLN A 81 -1.07 -5.82 -1.58
C GLN A 81 -1.06 -4.36 -1.13
N GLU A 82 -0.88 -3.41 -2.06
CA GLU A 82 -1.01 -1.98 -1.79
C GLU A 82 -2.35 -1.67 -1.11
N SER A 83 -3.47 -2.15 -1.68
CA SER A 83 -4.80 -1.89 -1.14
C SER A 83 -5.00 -2.44 0.28
N LEU A 84 -4.39 -3.58 0.60
CA LEU A 84 -4.42 -4.16 1.94
C LEU A 84 -3.65 -3.30 2.94
N TYR A 85 -2.42 -2.90 2.60
CA TYR A 85 -1.59 -2.04 3.44
C TYR A 85 -2.18 -0.62 3.59
N SER A 86 -2.81 -0.10 2.54
CA SER A 86 -3.55 1.16 2.55
C SER A 86 -4.75 1.09 3.52
N GLY A 87 -5.50 -0.02 3.49
CA GLY A 87 -6.56 -0.28 4.46
C GLY A 87 -6.05 -0.38 5.90
N GLN A 88 -4.99 -1.14 6.15
CA GLN A 88 -4.36 -1.25 7.48
C GLN A 88 -3.87 0.11 7.98
N SER A 89 -3.23 0.91 7.12
CA SER A 89 -2.78 2.27 7.45
C SER A 89 -3.96 3.14 7.87
N LEU A 90 -5.04 3.14 7.09
CA LEU A 90 -6.25 3.91 7.38
C LEU A 90 -6.90 3.50 8.71
N ASP A 91 -7.04 2.21 8.97
CA ASP A 91 -7.62 1.70 10.22
C ASP A 91 -6.78 2.14 11.43
N ARG A 92 -5.45 2.09 11.32
CA ARG A 92 -4.53 2.52 12.38
C ARG A 92 -4.53 4.04 12.59
N TYR A 93 -4.64 4.83 11.53
CA TYR A 93 -4.83 6.28 11.67
C TYR A 93 -6.16 6.62 12.33
N ASN A 94 -7.24 5.91 12.00
CA ASN A 94 -8.53 6.11 12.65
C ASN A 94 -8.47 5.75 14.14
N GLU A 95 -7.80 4.64 14.49
CA GLU A 95 -7.53 4.25 15.89
C GLU A 95 -6.74 5.35 16.62
N ALA A 96 -5.68 5.87 15.99
CA ALA A 96 -4.87 6.94 16.55
C ALA A 96 -5.67 8.23 16.80
N ILE A 97 -6.53 8.62 15.85
CA ILE A 97 -7.38 9.82 15.98
C ILE A 97 -8.37 9.64 17.13
N ALA A 98 -9.03 8.48 17.23
CA ALA A 98 -9.95 8.20 18.33
C ALA A 98 -9.25 8.30 19.70
N LYS A 99 -8.02 7.75 19.81
CA LYS A 99 -7.21 7.89 21.02
C LYS A 99 -6.79 9.33 21.29
N LEU A 100 -6.47 10.10 20.26
CA LEU A 100 -6.11 11.52 20.42
C LEU A 100 -7.32 12.34 20.93
N GLU A 101 -8.52 12.05 20.44
CA GLU A 101 -9.76 12.66 20.92
C GLU A 101 -10.03 12.31 22.40
N ASP A 102 -9.84 11.04 22.79
CA ASP A 102 -9.95 10.60 24.18
C ASP A 102 -8.89 11.27 25.08
N SER A 103 -7.64 11.32 24.63
CA SER A 103 -6.54 12.02 25.32
C SER A 103 -6.85 13.50 25.54
N ASN A 104 -7.41 14.19 24.52
CA ASN A 104 -7.82 15.59 24.66
C ASN A 104 -8.97 15.76 25.66
N THR A 105 -9.94 14.83 25.67
CA THR A 105 -11.04 14.84 26.64
C THR A 105 -10.51 14.68 28.05
N LYS A 106 -9.66 13.67 28.29
CA LYS A 106 -8.98 13.42 29.57
C LYS A 106 -8.12 14.60 30.00
N ASN A 107 -7.42 15.26 29.07
CA ASN A 107 -6.62 16.44 29.38
C ASN A 107 -7.48 17.61 29.85
N LEU A 108 -8.67 17.81 29.26
CA LEU A 108 -9.61 18.84 29.71
C LEU A 108 -10.17 18.52 31.10
N GLU A 109 -10.50 17.25 31.36
CA GLU A 109 -10.90 16.78 32.70
C GLU A 109 -9.80 17.00 33.73
N ALA A 110 -8.55 16.66 33.40
CA ALA A 110 -7.38 16.89 34.25
C ALA A 110 -7.15 18.38 34.55
N LEU A 111 -7.28 19.25 33.54
CA LEU A 111 -7.18 20.70 33.72
C LEU A 111 -8.32 21.26 34.59
N GLN A 112 -9.53 20.70 34.47
CA GLN A 112 -10.66 21.05 35.33
C GLN A 112 -10.40 20.60 36.77
N GLY A 113 -9.92 19.37 36.97
CA GLY A 113 -9.52 18.84 38.28
C GLY A 113 -8.43 19.68 38.94
N TYR A 114 -7.37 20.00 38.20
CA TYR A 114 -6.31 20.92 38.64
C TYR A 114 -6.86 22.28 39.08
N SER A 115 -7.79 22.84 38.29
CA SER A 115 -8.41 24.14 38.62
C SER A 115 -9.25 24.05 39.90
N PHE A 116 -10.00 22.96 40.06
CA PHE A 116 -10.78 22.70 41.28
C PHE A 116 -9.87 22.54 42.50
N ASP A 117 -8.78 21.79 42.38
CA ASP A 117 -7.80 21.60 43.46
C ASP A 117 -7.15 22.91 43.86
N MET A 118 -6.76 23.73 42.89
CA MET A 118 -6.14 25.03 43.16
C MET A 118 -7.09 25.98 43.87
N ILE A 119 -8.37 26.03 43.46
CA ILE A 119 -9.39 26.85 44.13
C ILE A 119 -9.57 26.38 45.57
N THR A 120 -9.75 25.07 45.78
CA THR A 120 -9.97 24.50 47.12
C THR A 120 -8.76 24.68 48.03
N TRP A 121 -7.56 24.53 47.48
CA TRP A 121 -6.32 24.79 48.20
C TRP A 121 -6.16 26.26 48.58
N MET A 122 -6.42 27.19 47.65
CA MET A 122 -6.35 28.62 47.93
C MET A 122 -7.35 29.02 49.02
N GLU A 123 -8.58 28.50 48.97
CA GLU A 123 -9.61 28.82 49.96
C GLU A 123 -9.26 28.24 51.34
N TRP A 124 -8.79 26.98 51.39
CA TRP A 124 -8.29 26.37 52.61
C TRP A 124 -7.13 27.17 53.22
N GLN A 125 -6.16 27.59 52.39
CA GLN A 125 -5.02 28.41 52.82
C GLN A 125 -5.46 29.77 53.36
N ASN A 126 -6.40 30.44 52.69
CA ASN A 126 -6.93 31.74 53.13
C ASN A 126 -7.54 31.64 54.54
N HIS A 127 -8.39 30.64 54.79
CA HIS A 127 -9.03 30.44 56.09
C HIS A 127 -8.03 29.99 57.17
N THR A 128 -7.05 29.16 56.80
CA THR A 128 -5.96 28.77 57.73
C THR A 128 -5.16 29.99 58.19
N ILE A 129 -4.76 30.85 57.24
CA ILE A 129 -4.02 32.08 57.54
C ILE A 129 -4.89 33.07 58.33
N ALA A 130 -6.19 33.16 58.03
CA ALA A 130 -7.12 34.03 58.76
C ALA A 130 -7.32 33.58 60.21
N ALA A 131 -7.41 32.26 60.45
CA ALA A 131 -7.46 31.69 61.79
C ALA A 131 -6.20 32.04 62.60
N ASP A 132 -5.02 31.87 62.00
CA ASP A 132 -3.72 32.16 62.64
C ASP A 132 -3.54 33.64 63.00
N LYS A 133 -4.13 34.55 62.23
CA LYS A 133 -4.08 36.00 62.47
C LYS A 133 -5.17 36.50 63.43
N SER A 134 -6.14 35.67 63.77
CA SER A 134 -7.31 36.04 64.57
C SER A 134 -7.20 35.54 66.01
N THR A 135 -8.10 36.00 66.88
CA THR A 135 -8.21 35.50 68.27
C THR A 135 -9.67 35.31 68.68
N GLY A 136 -9.91 34.51 69.72
CA GLY A 136 -11.24 34.31 70.28
C GLY A 136 -12.21 33.58 69.34
N PRO A 137 -13.51 33.91 69.36
CA PRO A 137 -14.52 33.23 68.53
C PRO A 137 -14.25 33.30 67.02
N ALA A 138 -13.68 34.41 66.53
CA ALA A 138 -13.39 34.58 65.10
C ALA A 138 -12.37 33.53 64.61
N ALA A 139 -11.28 33.30 65.35
CA ALA A 139 -10.29 32.29 64.99
C ALA A 139 -10.88 30.87 64.93
N LYS A 140 -11.87 30.56 65.78
CA LYS A 140 -12.55 29.25 65.77
C LYS A 140 -13.38 29.06 64.51
N VAL A 141 -14.13 30.09 64.09
CA VAL A 141 -14.96 30.04 62.88
C VAL A 141 -14.09 29.84 61.64
N GLU A 142 -13.01 30.62 61.50
CA GLU A 142 -12.07 30.48 60.38
C GLU A 142 -11.46 29.07 60.32
N LYS A 143 -11.08 28.52 61.48
CA LYS A 143 -10.54 27.16 61.58
C LYS A 143 -11.59 26.10 61.21
N GLU A 144 -12.83 26.22 61.69
CA GLU A 144 -13.92 25.29 61.34
C GLU A 144 -14.20 25.31 59.83
N ILE A 145 -14.13 26.47 59.18
CA ILE A 145 -14.26 26.58 57.72
C ILE A 145 -13.09 25.89 57.01
N ALA A 146 -11.84 26.15 57.43
CA ALA A 146 -10.67 25.49 56.86
C ALA A 146 -10.74 23.96 57.01
N ASP A 147 -11.09 23.46 58.21
CA ASP A 147 -11.24 22.03 58.49
C ASP A 147 -12.32 21.41 57.60
N THR A 148 -13.43 22.12 57.36
CA THR A 148 -14.50 21.68 56.45
C THR A 148 -14.03 21.62 55.00
N ILE A 149 -13.32 22.65 54.51
CA ILE A 149 -12.77 22.66 53.14
C ILE A 149 -11.81 21.48 52.95
N PHE A 150 -10.92 21.27 53.90
CA PHE A 150 -9.96 20.17 53.86
C PHE A 150 -10.65 18.80 53.89
N ALA A 151 -11.66 18.61 54.76
CA ALA A 151 -12.30 17.32 54.96
C ALA A 151 -13.32 16.95 53.86
N ASP A 152 -14.07 17.93 53.35
CA ASP A 152 -15.24 17.67 52.51
C ASP A 152 -15.04 18.01 51.03
N PHE A 153 -14.16 18.98 50.71
CA PHE A 153 -14.03 19.51 49.35
C PHE A 153 -12.69 19.21 48.71
N MET A 154 -11.61 19.16 49.48
CA MET A 154 -10.28 18.89 48.93
C MET A 154 -10.17 17.43 48.51
N GLU A 155 -9.81 17.15 47.27
CA GLU A 155 -9.65 15.78 46.81
C GLU A 155 -8.42 15.09 47.43
N GLU A 156 -8.49 13.76 47.55
CA GLU A 156 -7.44 12.95 48.19
C GLU A 156 -6.06 13.22 47.58
N ARG A 157 -5.96 13.28 46.24
CA ARG A 157 -4.71 13.61 45.53
C ARG A 157 -4.07 14.92 46.00
N MET A 158 -4.86 15.95 46.33
CA MET A 158 -4.35 17.24 46.76
C MET A 158 -3.98 17.22 48.25
N ARG A 159 -4.69 16.44 49.07
CA ARG A 159 -4.32 16.22 50.49
C ARG A 159 -2.99 15.47 50.59
N ASP A 160 -2.79 14.46 49.76
CA ASP A 160 -1.54 13.70 49.69
C ASP A 160 -0.40 14.59 49.19
N ALA A 161 -0.64 15.39 48.16
CA ALA A 161 0.32 16.37 47.66
C ALA A 161 0.71 17.42 48.72
N LEU A 162 -0.24 17.86 49.55
CA LEU A 162 0.01 18.75 50.67
C LEU A 162 0.86 18.10 51.76
N ALA A 163 0.55 16.86 52.13
CA ALA A 163 1.32 16.11 53.12
C ALA A 163 2.76 15.90 52.64
N TRP A 164 2.93 15.53 51.37
CA TRP A 164 4.22 15.42 50.72
C TRP A 164 4.97 16.77 50.72
N ALA A 165 4.31 17.86 50.32
CA ALA A 165 4.95 19.17 50.22
C ALA A 165 5.40 19.70 51.58
N GLU A 166 4.66 19.43 52.66
CA GLU A 166 5.07 19.79 54.02
C GLU A 166 6.34 19.01 54.40
N GLU A 167 6.35 17.68 54.23
CA GLU A 167 7.51 16.86 54.52
C GLU A 167 8.74 17.30 53.72
N GLU A 168 8.55 17.58 52.42
CA GLU A 168 9.62 17.98 51.52
C GLU A 168 10.12 19.40 51.81
N SER A 169 9.23 20.30 52.24
CA SER A 169 9.60 21.64 52.67
C SER A 169 10.53 21.61 53.89
N GLN A 170 10.24 20.72 54.86
CA GLN A 170 11.08 20.54 56.04
C GLN A 170 12.46 19.97 55.68
N LYS A 171 12.50 18.96 54.81
CA LYS A 171 13.77 18.35 54.34
C LYS A 171 14.64 19.36 53.59
N GLN A 172 14.05 20.12 52.68
CA GLN A 172 14.77 21.05 51.81
C GLN A 172 14.99 22.43 52.45
N LYS A 173 14.36 22.71 53.59
CA LYS A 173 14.39 24.02 54.29
C LYS A 173 13.98 25.18 53.38
N LYS A 174 13.04 24.93 52.47
CA LYS A 174 12.39 25.92 51.59
C LYS A 174 10.95 25.52 51.40
N VAL A 175 10.10 26.46 51.03
CA VAL A 175 8.70 26.16 50.68
C VAL A 175 8.67 25.38 49.36
N VAL A 176 8.05 24.21 49.38
CA VAL A 176 7.74 23.35 48.22
C VAL A 176 6.24 23.45 47.95
N HIS A 177 5.85 23.56 46.68
CA HIS A 177 4.45 23.67 46.32
C HIS A 177 3.84 22.26 46.17
N PRO A 178 2.58 22.00 46.59
CA PRO A 178 1.96 20.68 46.45
C PRO A 178 1.95 20.14 45.02
N THR A 179 1.77 21.03 44.05
CA THR A 179 1.76 20.63 42.63
C THR A 179 3.13 20.32 42.05
N ASP A 180 4.21 20.46 42.83
CA ASP A 180 5.55 20.00 42.45
C ASP A 180 5.69 18.48 42.63
N SER A 181 4.71 17.80 43.24
CA SER A 181 4.68 16.34 43.36
C SER A 181 4.45 15.70 41.99
N ASP A 182 5.35 14.77 41.62
CA ASP A 182 5.16 13.94 40.44
C ASP A 182 3.90 13.07 40.62
N GLU A 183 3.67 12.49 41.80
CA GLU A 183 2.47 11.68 42.08
C GLU A 183 1.18 12.48 41.87
N TYR A 184 1.14 13.75 42.30
CA TYR A 184 0.03 14.64 42.01
C TYR A 184 -0.16 14.84 40.50
N ALA A 185 0.92 15.15 39.78
CA ALA A 185 0.88 15.34 38.33
C ALA A 185 0.38 14.07 37.61
N MET A 186 0.86 12.88 37.99
CA MET A 186 0.40 11.61 37.43
C MET A 186 -1.03 11.26 37.82
N SER A 187 -1.49 11.63 39.03
CA SER A 187 -2.89 11.40 39.42
C SER A 187 -3.88 12.15 38.54
N LEU A 188 -3.48 13.31 38.01
CA LEU A 188 -4.29 14.13 37.10
C LEU A 188 -4.09 13.78 35.63
N PHE A 189 -2.83 13.69 35.18
CA PHE A 189 -2.48 13.61 33.76
C PHE A 189 -2.00 12.23 33.30
N GLY A 190 -1.87 11.26 34.22
CA GLY A 190 -1.36 9.92 33.91
C GLY A 190 -2.14 9.25 32.78
N ASP A 191 -3.47 9.27 32.88
CA ASP A 191 -4.38 8.78 31.84
C ASP A 191 -4.19 9.50 30.50
N THR A 192 -4.03 10.83 30.52
CA THR A 192 -3.77 11.62 29.30
C THR A 192 -2.49 11.17 28.61
N PHE A 193 -1.42 10.97 29.39
CA PHE A 193 -0.13 10.54 28.86
C PHE A 193 -0.19 9.12 28.30
N GLN A 194 -0.86 8.20 29.00
CA GLN A 194 -1.03 6.83 28.55
C GLN A 194 -1.75 6.78 27.20
N VAL A 195 -2.92 7.42 27.08
CA VAL A 195 -3.71 7.37 25.84
C VAL A 195 -2.98 8.09 24.70
N ARG A 196 -2.21 9.14 25.01
CA ARG A 196 -1.39 9.83 24.02
C ARG A 196 -0.28 8.91 23.49
N GLU A 197 0.40 8.18 24.36
CA GLU A 197 1.41 7.20 23.95
C GLU A 197 0.79 6.10 23.08
N GLU A 198 -0.39 5.60 23.44
CA GLU A 198 -1.12 4.63 22.63
C GLU A 198 -1.53 5.16 21.24
N SER A 199 -1.80 6.47 21.13
CA SER A 199 -2.06 7.15 19.86
C SER A 199 -0.78 7.21 19.02
N ASP A 200 0.34 7.62 19.61
CA ASP A 200 1.64 7.72 18.93
C ASP A 200 2.10 6.34 18.40
N GLN A 201 1.89 5.27 19.18
CA GLN A 201 2.15 3.90 18.75
C GLN A 201 1.29 3.48 17.55
N ALA A 202 0.01 3.87 17.53
CA ALA A 202 -0.90 3.59 16.42
C ALA A 202 -0.50 4.38 15.15
N ILE A 203 -0.08 5.64 15.29
CA ILE A 203 0.45 6.46 14.19
C ILE A 203 1.70 5.81 13.58
N GLU A 204 2.63 5.35 14.42
CA GLU A 204 3.85 4.71 13.94
C GLU A 204 3.56 3.39 13.21
N ALA A 205 2.60 2.61 13.71
CA ALA A 205 2.12 1.41 13.00
C ALA A 205 1.46 1.77 11.65
N ALA A 206 0.65 2.83 11.61
CA ALA A 206 0.01 3.32 10.38
C ALA A 206 1.06 3.74 9.35
N ARG A 207 2.09 4.50 9.77
CA ARG A 207 3.20 4.92 8.88
C ARG A 207 3.94 3.75 8.28
N LYS A 208 4.26 2.73 9.09
CA LYS A 208 4.92 1.51 8.60
C LYS A 208 4.07 0.78 7.55
N ALA A 209 2.76 0.65 7.80
CA ALA A 209 1.85 0.05 6.82
C ALA A 209 1.79 0.88 5.52
N SER A 210 1.67 2.21 5.66
CA SER A 210 1.67 3.14 4.52
C SER A 210 2.93 3.02 3.68
N GLU A 211 4.10 2.96 4.31
CA GLU A 211 5.39 2.88 3.62
C GLU A 211 5.50 1.59 2.79
N VAL A 212 5.00 0.47 3.31
CA VAL A 212 4.94 -0.78 2.55
C VAL A 212 3.96 -0.67 1.38
N GLY A 213 2.78 -0.07 1.58
CA GLY A 213 1.83 0.21 0.51
C GLY A 213 2.41 1.07 -0.61
N ASP A 214 3.18 2.11 -0.26
CA ASP A 214 3.89 2.96 -1.22
C ASP A 214 4.93 2.19 -2.03
N GLN A 215 5.63 1.23 -1.41
CA GLN A 215 6.57 0.36 -2.13
C GLN A 215 5.85 -0.53 -3.15
N TYR A 216 4.67 -1.06 -2.80
CA TYR A 216 3.84 -1.79 -3.76
C TYR A 216 3.31 -0.91 -4.90
N THR A 217 2.94 0.34 -4.61
CA THR A 217 2.60 1.34 -5.64
C THR A 217 3.75 1.53 -6.63
N LEU A 218 4.98 1.71 -6.13
CA LEU A 218 6.18 1.86 -6.95
C LEU A 218 6.43 0.62 -7.83
N ILE A 219 6.25 -0.57 -7.27
CA ILE A 219 6.38 -1.84 -7.99
C ILE A 219 5.35 -1.93 -9.14
N THR A 220 4.09 -1.53 -8.91
CA THR A 220 3.06 -1.45 -9.95
C THR A 220 3.46 -0.51 -11.08
N VAL A 221 4.05 0.65 -10.77
CA VAL A 221 4.56 1.59 -11.77
C VAL A 221 5.66 0.93 -12.62
N PHE A 222 6.61 0.22 -12.00
CA PHE A 222 7.64 -0.48 -12.76
C PHE A 222 7.08 -1.59 -13.66
N PHE A 223 6.09 -2.37 -13.19
CA PHE A 223 5.42 -3.33 -14.06
C PHE A 223 4.69 -2.65 -15.23
N THR A 224 4.09 -1.47 -15.02
CA THR A 224 3.49 -0.69 -16.09
C THR A 224 4.52 -0.26 -17.14
N ILE A 225 5.73 0.11 -16.71
CA ILE A 225 6.86 0.41 -17.61
C ILE A 225 7.27 -0.83 -18.42
N VAL A 226 7.30 -2.01 -17.78
CA VAL A 226 7.56 -3.29 -18.48
C VAL A 226 6.49 -3.56 -19.54
N LEU A 227 5.20 -3.41 -19.19
CA LEU A 227 4.08 -3.58 -20.11
C LEU A 227 4.19 -2.62 -21.29
N PHE A 228 4.59 -1.37 -21.06
CA PHE A 228 4.80 -0.38 -22.10
C PHE A 228 5.91 -0.82 -23.08
N PHE A 229 7.10 -1.16 -22.58
CA PHE A 229 8.23 -1.54 -23.45
C PHE A 229 7.98 -2.84 -24.20
N ALA A 230 7.40 -3.84 -23.55
CA ALA A 230 7.04 -5.10 -24.20
C ALA A 230 5.89 -4.89 -25.21
N GLY A 231 4.89 -4.08 -24.87
CA GLY A 231 3.77 -3.74 -25.75
C GLY A 231 4.22 -2.99 -27.00
N ILE A 232 5.02 -1.94 -26.87
CA ILE A 232 5.50 -1.14 -28.01
C ILE A 232 6.47 -1.93 -28.90
N ALA A 233 7.21 -2.91 -28.35
CA ALA A 233 8.08 -3.79 -29.12
C ALA A 233 7.31 -4.55 -30.22
N THR A 234 6.02 -4.86 -30.02
CA THR A 234 5.18 -5.54 -31.01
C THR A 234 4.88 -4.68 -32.25
N VAL A 235 4.92 -3.36 -32.11
CA VAL A 235 4.57 -2.40 -33.17
C VAL A 235 5.73 -2.18 -34.15
N PHE A 236 6.97 -2.27 -33.68
CA PHE A 236 8.13 -2.03 -34.53
C PHE A 236 8.31 -3.14 -35.58
N LYS A 237 8.68 -2.75 -36.81
CA LYS A 237 8.97 -3.69 -37.91
C LYS A 237 10.43 -4.12 -37.97
N ARG A 238 11.36 -3.35 -37.38
CA ARG A 238 12.80 -3.65 -37.39
C ARG A 238 13.18 -4.48 -36.18
N ASP A 239 13.60 -5.72 -36.41
CA ASP A 239 13.98 -6.68 -35.36
C ASP A 239 14.99 -6.14 -34.33
N PRO A 240 16.06 -5.39 -34.70
CA PRO A 240 16.99 -4.87 -33.70
C PRO A 240 16.32 -3.95 -32.67
N ILE A 241 15.33 -3.16 -33.10
CA ILE A 241 14.58 -2.26 -32.22
C ILE A 241 13.66 -3.06 -31.30
N LYS A 242 12.97 -4.09 -31.84
CA LYS A 242 12.14 -4.99 -31.03
C LYS A 242 12.96 -5.66 -29.93
N VAL A 243 14.11 -6.23 -30.31
CA VAL A 243 15.00 -6.94 -29.38
C VAL A 243 15.55 -5.99 -28.32
N ALA A 244 15.95 -4.76 -28.69
CA ALA A 244 16.43 -3.78 -27.72
C ALA A 244 15.36 -3.39 -26.69
N MET A 245 14.12 -3.12 -27.13
CA MET A 245 12.99 -2.82 -26.23
C MET A 245 12.65 -4.02 -25.33
N LEU A 246 12.66 -5.23 -25.89
CA LEU A 246 12.35 -6.45 -25.14
C LEU A 246 13.42 -6.76 -24.09
N ILE A 247 14.71 -6.57 -24.40
CA ILE A 247 15.79 -6.70 -23.41
C ILE A 247 15.58 -5.72 -22.26
N MET A 248 15.26 -4.46 -22.57
CA MET A 248 14.97 -3.46 -21.54
C MET A 248 13.78 -3.86 -20.66
N ALA A 249 12.69 -4.34 -21.27
CA ALA A 249 11.52 -4.84 -20.55
C ALA A 249 11.88 -6.02 -19.63
N VAL A 250 12.69 -6.97 -20.11
CA VAL A 250 13.14 -8.13 -19.32
C VAL A 250 14.03 -7.71 -18.15
N VAL A 251 14.97 -6.78 -18.35
CA VAL A 251 15.84 -6.28 -17.27
C VAL A 251 15.01 -5.62 -16.17
N ILE A 252 14.06 -4.77 -16.54
CA ILE A 252 13.16 -4.12 -15.58
C ILE A 252 12.27 -5.17 -14.90
N LEU A 253 11.70 -6.12 -15.66
CA LEU A 253 10.85 -7.19 -15.10
C LEU A 253 11.56 -8.00 -14.02
N VAL A 254 12.82 -8.39 -14.28
CA VAL A 254 13.61 -9.15 -13.30
C VAL A 254 13.89 -8.30 -12.06
N GLY A 255 14.29 -7.04 -12.24
CA GLY A 255 14.53 -6.12 -11.11
C GLY A 255 13.27 -5.91 -10.26
N THR A 256 12.14 -5.61 -10.89
CA THR A 256 10.85 -5.43 -10.23
C THR A 256 10.36 -6.72 -9.56
N GLY A 257 10.58 -7.88 -10.19
CA GLY A 257 10.26 -9.18 -9.60
C GLY A 257 11.05 -9.44 -8.32
N ILE A 258 12.34 -9.10 -8.30
CA ILE A 258 13.17 -9.19 -7.08
C ILE A 258 12.64 -8.25 -6.00
N MET A 259 12.33 -7.00 -6.35
CA MET A 259 11.74 -6.04 -5.40
C MET A 259 10.43 -6.57 -4.82
N LEU A 260 9.55 -7.12 -5.65
CA LEU A 260 8.26 -7.67 -5.25
C LEU A 260 8.42 -8.84 -4.27
N ILE A 261 9.35 -9.76 -4.53
CA ILE A 261 9.61 -10.90 -3.64
C ILE A 261 10.19 -10.45 -2.30
N GLY A 262 10.90 -9.33 -2.26
CA GLY A 262 11.48 -8.76 -1.04
C GLY A 262 10.48 -8.04 -0.13
N GLN A 263 9.26 -7.76 -0.61
CA GLN A 263 8.24 -7.06 0.17
C GLN A 263 7.50 -7.98 1.15
N PRO A 264 7.15 -7.49 2.35
CA PRO A 264 6.31 -8.24 3.27
C PRO A 264 4.88 -8.33 2.72
N VAL A 265 4.25 -9.49 2.89
CA VAL A 265 2.89 -9.75 2.44
C VAL A 265 1.92 -9.45 3.56
N ALA A 266 0.84 -8.72 3.28
CA ALA A 266 -0.22 -8.48 4.24
C ALA A 266 -0.89 -9.81 4.62
N GLY A 267 -0.97 -10.07 5.93
CA GLY A 267 -1.60 -11.25 6.54
C GLY A 267 -2.74 -10.87 7.46
#